data_AF-A0A382RQP4-F1
#
_entry.id   AF-A0A382RQP4-F1
#
_cell.length_a   1.000
_cell.length_b   1.000
_cell.length_c   1.000
_cell.angle_alpha   90.00
_cell.angle_beta   90.00
_cell.angle_gamma   90.00
#
_symmetry.space_group_name_H-M   'P 1'
#
loop_
_entity.id
_entity.type
_entity.pdbx_description
1 polymer ?
#
loop_
_entity_poly.entity_id
_entity_poly.type
_entity_poly.pdbx_seq_one_letter_code
_entity_poly.pdbx_strand_id
1 'polypeptide(L)'
;MLARTLIVFLFFAFSLKADQNDSRLDNLFNLLLEADSEITINKITSNIWDIWYETNDPKIEADFYRGMESVRTGDLLMSVAFFTRVIEKNPTFA
;
A
#
# COMPACT_ATOMS: atom_id res chain seq x y z
N MET A 1 -4.53 35.13 -18.14
CA MET A 1 -3.30 34.77 -17.40
C MET A 1 -3.53 33.53 -16.54
N LEU A 2 -4.58 33.49 -15.71
CA LEU A 2 -4.99 32.33 -14.88
C LEU A 2 -5.12 30.99 -15.65
N ALA A 3 -5.76 30.98 -16.81
CA ALA A 3 -5.92 29.77 -17.62
C ALA A 3 -4.58 29.19 -18.11
N ARG A 4 -3.60 30.04 -18.44
CA ARG A 4 -2.24 29.61 -18.82
C ARG A 4 -1.51 28.98 -17.65
N THR A 5 -1.65 29.56 -16.46
CA THR A 5 -1.06 28.99 -15.22
C THR A 5 -1.69 27.64 -14.87
N LEU A 6 -3.01 27.51 -15.04
CA LEU A 6 -3.74 26.26 -14.78
C LEU A 6 -3.32 25.12 -15.74
N ILE A 7 -3.13 25.44 -17.03
CA ILE A 7 -2.68 24.47 -18.05
C ILE A 7 -1.27 23.97 -17.73
N VAL A 8 -0.36 24.84 -17.26
CA VAL A 8 1.00 24.44 -16.86
C VAL A 8 0.96 23.48 -15.67
N PHE A 9 0.09 23.68 -14.68
CA PHE A 9 -0.07 22.75 -13.55
C PHE A 9 -0.60 21.37 -13.95
N LEU A 10 -1.47 21.29 -14.97
CA LEU A 10 -1.98 20.02 -15.49
C LEU A 10 -0.90 19.15 -16.16
N PHE A 11 0.16 19.76 -16.73
CA PHE A 11 1.30 19.02 -17.27
C PHE A 11 2.25 18.48 -16.19
N PHE A 12 2.14 18.95 -14.94
CA PHE A 12 2.87 18.44 -13.78
C PHE A 12 2.10 17.37 -13.00
N ALA A 13 0.96 16.90 -13.51
CA ALA A 13 0.34 15.67 -13.06
C ALA A 13 1.21 14.49 -13.52
N PHE A 14 2.40 14.36 -12.94
CA PHE A 14 3.18 13.14 -13.04
C PHE A 14 2.27 12.01 -12.60
N SER A 15 2.25 10.91 -13.37
CA SER A 15 1.85 9.62 -12.81
C SER A 15 2.77 9.37 -11.62
N LEU A 16 2.33 9.77 -10.43
CA LEU A 16 2.79 9.17 -9.20
C LEU A 16 2.33 7.73 -9.33
N LYS A 17 3.17 6.90 -9.97
CA LYS A 17 3.03 5.46 -9.85
C LYS A 17 3.12 5.22 -8.34
N ALA A 18 2.01 4.80 -7.74
CA ALA A 18 2.05 4.20 -6.42
C ALA A 18 3.19 3.15 -6.43
N ASP A 19 3.77 2.84 -5.27
CA ASP A 19 4.97 1.98 -5.15
C ASP A 19 4.73 0.50 -5.57
N GLN A 20 3.67 0.24 -6.35
CA GLN A 20 3.36 -0.96 -7.12
C GLN A 20 4.37 -1.25 -8.24
N ASN A 21 5.67 -1.02 -8.05
CA ASN A 21 6.69 -1.39 -9.04
C ASN A 21 7.16 -2.84 -8.91
N ASP A 22 6.62 -3.61 -7.97
CA ASP A 22 6.93 -5.02 -7.83
C ASP A 22 6.22 -5.85 -8.92
N SER A 23 6.99 -6.38 -9.86
CA SER A 23 6.48 -7.16 -11.00
C SER A 23 5.75 -8.45 -10.60
N ARG A 24 5.91 -8.91 -9.35
CA ARG A 24 5.13 -10.05 -8.81
C ARG A 24 3.64 -9.69 -8.69
N LEU A 25 3.31 -8.41 -8.54
CA LEU A 25 1.93 -7.92 -8.40
C LEU A 25 1.14 -7.99 -9.70
N ASP A 26 1.78 -7.83 -10.85
CA ASP A 26 1.10 -7.77 -12.16
C ASP A 26 0.21 -8.99 -12.40
N ASN A 27 0.76 -10.19 -12.18
CA ASN A 27 0.00 -11.43 -12.35
C ASN A 27 -1.07 -11.60 -11.26
N LEU A 28 -0.82 -11.15 -10.03
CA LEU A 28 -1.80 -11.25 -8.94
C LEU A 28 -3.02 -10.36 -9.22
N PHE A 29 -2.82 -9.14 -9.75
CA PHE A 29 -3.94 -8.29 -10.13
C PHE A 29 -4.75 -8.87 -11.30
N ASN A 30 -4.10 -9.46 -12.31
CA ASN A 30 -4.80 -10.16 -13.38
C ASN A 30 -5.65 -11.32 -12.85
N LEU A 31 -5.07 -12.15 -11.96
CA LEU A 31 -5.80 -13.23 -11.31
C LEU A 31 -6.97 -12.72 -10.45
N LEU A 32 -6.79 -11.58 -9.77
CA LEU A 32 -7.85 -10.99 -8.94
C LEU A 32 -9.04 -10.53 -9.78
N LEU A 33 -8.79 -9.99 -10.98
CA LEU A 33 -9.84 -9.57 -11.92
C LEU A 33 -10.67 -10.73 -12.46
N GLU A 34 -10.09 -11.92 -12.57
CA GLU A 34 -10.74 -13.12 -13.10
C GLU A 34 -11.35 -14.02 -12.00
N ALA A 35 -11.10 -13.72 -10.73
CA ALA A 35 -11.51 -14.59 -9.62
C ALA A 35 -13.00 -14.41 -9.27
N ASP A 36 -13.78 -15.49 -9.41
CA ASP A 36 -15.22 -15.48 -9.09
C ASP A 36 -15.55 -16.03 -7.69
N SER A 37 -14.60 -16.70 -7.02
CA SER A 37 -14.82 -17.30 -5.71
C SER A 37 -14.21 -16.44 -4.60
N GLU A 38 -14.97 -16.19 -3.54
CA GLU A 38 -14.51 -15.43 -2.37
C GLU A 38 -13.22 -16.01 -1.77
N ILE A 39 -13.10 -17.35 -1.74
CA ILE A 39 -11.90 -18.03 -1.25
C ILE A 39 -10.68 -17.67 -2.12
N THR A 40 -10.84 -17.69 -3.44
CA THR A 40 -9.78 -17.33 -4.40
C THR A 40 -9.42 -15.86 -4.27
N ILE A 41 -10.42 -14.96 -4.20
CA ILE A 41 -10.25 -13.52 -4.03
C ILE A 41 -9.46 -13.22 -2.75
N ASN A 42 -9.85 -13.82 -1.62
CA ASN A 42 -9.18 -13.61 -0.34
C ASN A 42 -7.73 -14.11 -0.38
N LYS A 43 -7.48 -15.26 -1.02
CA LYS A 43 -6.11 -15.79 -1.17
C LYS A 43 -5.23 -14.88 -2.01
N ILE A 44 -5.72 -14.41 -3.16
CA ILE A 44 -4.96 -13.51 -4.03
C ILE A 44 -4.71 -12.17 -3.32
N THR A 45 -5.72 -11.64 -2.65
CA THR A 45 -5.61 -10.39 -1.88
C THR A 45 -4.57 -10.52 -0.76
N SER A 46 -4.54 -11.64 -0.05
CA SER A 46 -3.50 -11.92 0.96
C SER A 46 -2.10 -11.90 0.34
N ASN A 47 -1.90 -12.56 -0.80
CA ASN A 47 -0.60 -12.58 -1.47
C ASN A 47 -0.14 -11.18 -1.91
N ILE A 48 -1.07 -10.31 -2.31
CA ILE A 48 -0.75 -8.91 -2.66
C ILE A 48 -0.27 -8.16 -1.43
N TRP A 49 -0.95 -8.31 -0.29
CA TRP A 49 -0.52 -7.70 0.96
C TRP A 49 0.86 -8.20 1.37
N ASP A 50 1.10 -9.51 1.31
CA ASP A 50 2.39 -10.12 1.67
C ASP A 50 3.58 -9.51 0.90
N ILE A 51 3.36 -9.10 -0.35
CA ILE A 51 4.37 -8.39 -1.16
C ILE A 51 4.53 -6.94 -0.69
N TRP A 52 3.42 -6.22 -0.45
CA TRP A 52 3.48 -4.81 -0.06
C TRP A 52 4.16 -4.57 1.28
N TYR A 53 3.96 -5.43 2.27
CA TYR A 53 4.59 -5.28 3.58
C TYR A 53 5.91 -6.05 3.72
N GLU A 54 6.43 -6.66 2.64
CA GLU A 54 7.69 -7.40 2.67
C GLU A 54 8.85 -6.49 3.11
N THR A 55 9.55 -6.91 4.17
CA THR A 55 10.69 -6.17 4.70
C THR A 55 11.66 -7.14 5.38
N ASN A 56 12.95 -6.82 5.30
CA ASN A 56 14.00 -7.54 6.04
C ASN A 56 14.29 -6.89 7.41
N ASP A 57 13.53 -5.86 7.81
CA ASP A 57 13.66 -5.20 9.11
C ASP A 57 12.56 -5.69 10.08
N PRO A 58 12.91 -6.52 11.08
CA PRO A 58 11.94 -7.05 12.03
C PRO A 58 11.29 -5.98 12.92
N LYS A 59 11.90 -4.78 13.04
CA LYS A 59 11.29 -3.66 13.77
C LYS A 59 10.19 -2.99 12.95
N ILE A 60 10.38 -2.88 11.63
CA ILE A 60 9.35 -2.37 10.72
C ILE A 60 8.19 -3.36 10.68
N GLU A 61 8.49 -4.64 10.53
CA GLU A 61 7.51 -5.73 10.56
C GLU A 61 6.67 -5.70 11.85
N ALA A 62 7.33 -5.61 13.02
CA ALA A 62 6.64 -5.56 14.30
C ALA A 62 5.74 -4.33 14.48
N ASP A 63 6.18 -3.15 14.01
CA ASP A 63 5.35 -1.95 14.07
C ASP A 63 4.16 -2.04 13.09
N PHE A 64 4.37 -2.58 11.88
CA PHE A 64 3.30 -2.80 10.91
C PHE A 64 2.21 -3.73 11.47
N TYR A 65 2.58 -4.88 12.03
CA TYR A 65 1.62 -5.81 12.63
C TYR A 65 0.85 -5.21 13.82
N ARG A 66 1.49 -4.38 14.63
CA ARG A 66 0.78 -3.65 15.70
C ARG A 66 -0.21 -2.63 15.12
N GLY A 67 0.16 -1.95 14.03
CA GLY A 67 -0.75 -1.07 13.30
C GLY A 67 -1.98 -1.82 12.79
N MET A 68 -1.80 -3.01 12.21
CA MET A 68 -2.88 -3.88 11.75
C MET A 68 -3.78 -4.37 12.89
N GLU A 69 -3.20 -4.77 14.02
CA GLU A 69 -3.95 -5.19 15.21
C GLU A 69 -4.78 -4.03 15.79
N SER A 70 -4.24 -2.82 15.77
CA SER A 70 -4.96 -1.60 16.15
C SER A 70 -6.14 -1.32 15.21
N VAL A 71 -6.01 -1.53 13.88
CA VAL A 71 -7.16 -1.47 12.96
C VAL A 71 -8.21 -2.51 13.35
N ARG A 72 -7.80 -3.75 13.56
CA ARG A 72 -8.68 -4.88 13.89
C ARG A 72 -9.47 -4.65 15.17
N THR A 73 -8.88 -3.97 16.14
CA THR A 73 -9.49 -3.67 17.45
C THR A 73 -10.23 -2.34 17.49
N GLY A 74 -10.17 -1.53 16.42
CA GLY A 74 -10.82 -0.22 16.33
C GLY A 74 -10.04 0.93 16.96
N ASP A 75 -8.81 0.70 17.44
CA ASP A 75 -7.93 1.75 17.95
C ASP A 75 -7.20 2.46 16.81
N LEU A 76 -7.95 3.26 16.05
CA LEU A 76 -7.44 3.92 14.85
C LEU A 76 -6.31 4.93 15.15
N LEU A 77 -6.30 5.54 16.34
CA LEU A 77 -5.22 6.46 16.73
C LEU A 77 -3.90 5.73 16.93
N MET A 78 -3.92 4.58 17.62
CA MET A 78 -2.73 3.74 17.75
C MET A 78 -2.29 3.16 16.41
N SER A 79 -3.23 2.81 15.54
CA SER A 79 -2.94 2.34 14.19
C SER A 79 -2.13 3.38 13.40
N VAL A 80 -2.60 4.64 13.39
CA VAL A 80 -1.89 5.76 12.76
C VAL A 80 -0.49 5.94 13.35
N ALA A 81 -0.35 5.85 14.68
CA ALA A 81 0.95 6.00 15.33
C ALA A 81 1.95 4.91 14.91
N PHE A 82 1.52 3.66 14.81
CA PHE A 82 2.38 2.56 14.37
C PHE A 82 2.74 2.65 12.88
N PHE A 83 1.77 2.93 12.00
CA PHE A 83 2.06 3.11 10.57
C PHE A 83 2.94 4.33 10.29
N THR A 84 2.82 5.40 11.07
CA THR A 84 3.73 6.56 10.98
C THR A 84 5.17 6.13 11.25
N ARG A 85 5.43 5.31 12.28
CA ARG A 85 6.78 4.81 12.58
C ARG A 85 7.35 3.92 11.48
N VAL A 86 6.49 3.16 10.79
CA VAL A 86 6.89 2.36 9.63
C VAL A 86 7.40 3.27 8.51
N ILE A 87 6.62 4.29 8.15
CA ILE A 87 6.96 5.24 7.07
C ILE A 87 8.17 6.11 7.44
N GLU A 88 8.30 6.52 8.70
CA GLU A 88 9.47 7.27 9.18
C GLU A 88 10.78 6.46 9.06
N LYS A 89 10.72 5.14 9.26
CA LYS A 89 11.89 4.24 9.14
C LYS A 89 12.17 3.83 7.70
N ASN A 90 11.12 3.57 6.93
CA ASN A 90 11.20 3.25 5.51
C ASN A 90 10.17 4.08 4.74
N PRO A 91 10.57 5.24 4.20
CA PRO A 91 9.67 6.12 3.45
C PRO A 91 9.10 5.53 2.17
N THR A 92 9.68 4.42 1.68
CA THR A 92 9.23 3.66 0.51
C THR A 92 8.68 2.28 0.94
N PHE A 93 8.11 2.20 2.14
CA PHE A 93 7.40 1.00 2.58
C PHE A 93 6.01 0.97 1.94
N ALA A 94 5.77 -0.07 1.14
CA ALA A 94 4.56 -0.36 0.38
C ALA A 94 4.19 0.61 -0.77
#